data_AF-A0AAD7GE41-F1
#
_entry.id   AF-A0AAD7GE41-F1
#
_cell.length_a   1.000
_cell.length_b   1.000
_cell.length_c   1.000
_cell.angle_alpha   90.00
_cell.angle_beta   90.00
_cell.angle_gamma   90.00
#
_symmetry.space_group_name_H-M   'P 1'
#
loop_
_entity.id
_entity.type
_entity.pdbx_description
1 polymer ?
#
loop_
_entity_poly.entity_id
_entity_poly.type
_entity_poly.pdbx_seq_one_letter_code
_entity_poly.pdbx_strand_id
1 'polypeptide(L)'
;MQAILLTICMLAFVRNRATNVLPLLLGLFFKISGTSSRVVLMLSNAGVCVSSRTVERLKVRISEDAVRLAVELITSGQVFFTIFDNINIFLRKSQQRISNTNDMINATNVAVVGIDDVQAFTEADLAEQLGLRGQRAKATPADILPTPEDDEIVGRTFVALIAEMIVAYTPGNSRWKDRKNTAAAVAAMLPKDRPLPPTKADARPFGVLDVNEGSKKGIVKVLAGVQKRSTVSETIWSSVWRIFAGDWLTSSNLRAARRDRTDDINAMERLEYAQELSAPFHFALQATHMLMRTHYGHAVEDAASLAAHKGLLNRKWDVSKPNYSAAKSLIRHSLIARILHSLTISTDFATATAAKQAQAAGDDWMAHSIYFIRDSLFFCMFEKAVSWADPGQLIRVLKYWGLEFRGVGQHNYARECAEVLIRWRYELPDKLRRALERSWFINRWGTAGRSIASDLYLEQLNFWVKVRLVILS
;
A
#
# COMPACT_ATOMS: atom_id res chain seq x y z
N MET A 1 14.57 -24.40 32.22
CA MET A 1 15.40 -23.18 32.14
C MET A 1 14.56 -21.90 32.08
N GLN A 2 13.59 -21.77 31.18
CA GLN A 2 12.77 -20.55 31.03
C GLN A 2 11.91 -20.19 32.27
N ALA A 3 11.29 -21.18 32.94
CA ALA A 3 10.52 -20.96 34.16
C ALA A 3 11.37 -20.42 35.32
N ILE A 4 12.61 -20.90 35.45
CA ILE A 4 13.55 -20.44 36.48
C ILE A 4 13.93 -18.98 36.23
N LEU A 5 14.19 -18.60 34.97
CA LEU A 5 14.47 -17.22 34.60
C LEU A 5 13.30 -16.29 34.95
N LEU A 6 12.07 -16.70 34.64
CA LEU A 6 10.88 -15.93 34.98
C LEU A 6 10.76 -15.72 36.50
N THR A 7 10.93 -16.78 37.29
CA THR A 7 10.87 -16.68 38.76
C THR A 7 11.95 -15.76 39.31
N ILE A 8 13.18 -15.83 38.80
CA ILE A 8 14.27 -14.92 39.20
C ILE A 8 13.91 -13.47 38.87
N CYS A 9 13.39 -13.20 37.66
CA CYS A 9 12.94 -11.87 37.27
C CYS A 9 11.80 -11.36 38.16
N MET A 10 10.84 -12.22 38.53
CA MET A 10 9.76 -11.87 39.45
C MET A 10 10.30 -11.50 40.84
N LEU A 11 11.18 -12.32 41.41
CA LEU A 11 11.79 -12.06 42.71
C LEU A 11 12.62 -10.76 42.69
N ALA A 12 13.41 -10.54 41.63
CA ALA A 12 14.17 -9.31 41.44
C ALA A 12 13.26 -8.09 41.34
N PHE A 13 12.16 -8.17 40.59
CA PHE A 13 11.19 -7.08 40.46
C PHE A 13 10.44 -6.79 41.76
N VAL A 14 10.02 -7.82 42.50
CA VAL A 14 9.33 -7.64 43.79
C VAL A 14 10.27 -7.02 44.82
N ARG A 15 11.55 -7.42 44.83
CA ARG A 15 12.58 -6.86 45.72
C ARG A 15 13.00 -5.44 45.32
N ASN A 16 13.10 -5.15 44.03
CA ASN A 16 13.41 -3.84 43.49
C ASN A 16 12.54 -3.54 42.26
N ARG A 17 11.63 -2.57 42.40
CA ARG A 17 10.69 -2.18 41.34
C ARG A 17 11.36 -1.49 40.14
N ALA A 18 12.64 -1.14 40.24
CA ALA A 18 13.43 -0.64 39.11
C ALA A 18 13.87 -1.77 38.15
N THR A 19 13.97 -3.02 38.63
CA THR A 19 14.26 -4.20 37.79
C THR A 19 12.98 -4.70 37.10
N ASN A 20 12.45 -3.89 36.18
CA ASN A 20 11.10 -4.07 35.64
C ASN A 20 11.04 -4.28 34.12
N VAL A 21 12.16 -4.51 33.43
CA VAL A 21 12.19 -4.68 31.97
C VAL A 21 11.25 -5.80 31.51
N LEU A 22 11.39 -7.01 32.05
CA LEU A 22 10.49 -8.13 31.71
C LEU A 22 9.04 -7.88 32.17
N PRO A 23 8.77 -7.47 33.42
CA PRO A 23 7.43 -7.10 33.86
C PRO A 23 6.74 -6.01 33.02
N LEU A 24 7.48 -5.04 32.49
CA LEU A 24 6.98 -4.01 31.58
C LEU A 24 6.56 -4.62 30.25
N LEU A 25 7.41 -5.45 29.65
CA LEU A 25 7.12 -6.15 28.40
C LEU A 25 5.91 -7.08 28.53
N LEU A 26 5.83 -7.85 29.62
CA LEU A 26 4.69 -8.73 29.91
C LEU A 26 3.42 -7.93 30.16
N GLY A 27 3.48 -6.86 30.96
CA GLY A 27 2.32 -5.99 31.21
C GLY A 27 1.80 -5.35 29.93
N LEU A 28 2.69 -4.85 29.07
CA LEU A 28 2.35 -4.34 27.76
C LEU A 28 1.74 -5.43 26.88
N PHE A 29 2.34 -6.61 26.80
CA PHE A 29 1.85 -7.75 26.03
C PHE A 29 0.45 -8.19 26.46
N PHE A 30 0.19 -8.35 27.76
CA PHE A 30 -1.12 -8.71 28.28
C PHE A 30 -2.17 -7.65 27.93
N LYS A 31 -1.84 -6.37 28.16
CA LYS A 31 -2.78 -5.27 27.87
C LYS A 31 -3.09 -5.18 26.38
N ILE A 32 -2.05 -5.28 25.55
CA ILE A 32 -2.17 -5.34 24.10
C ILE A 32 -3.03 -6.55 23.72
N SER A 33 -2.81 -7.72 24.28
CA SER A 33 -3.58 -8.95 23.96
C SER A 33 -5.01 -8.97 24.49
N GLY A 34 -5.50 -7.89 25.11
CA GLY A 34 -6.89 -7.79 25.59
C GLY A 34 -7.13 -8.47 26.95
N THR A 35 -6.08 -8.76 27.72
CA THR A 35 -6.24 -9.32 29.06
C THR A 35 -7.01 -8.36 29.97
N SER A 36 -7.99 -8.89 30.73
CA SER A 36 -8.85 -8.06 31.59
C SER A 36 -8.04 -7.36 32.68
N SER A 37 -8.49 -6.16 33.08
CA SER A 37 -7.83 -5.39 34.13
C SER A 37 -7.75 -6.14 35.47
N ARG A 38 -8.69 -7.04 35.75
CA ARG A 38 -8.67 -7.90 36.95
C ARG A 38 -7.53 -8.93 36.90
N VAL A 39 -7.32 -9.56 35.75
CA VAL A 39 -6.22 -10.52 35.55
C VAL A 39 -4.87 -9.80 35.61
N VAL A 40 -4.74 -8.64 34.95
CA VAL A 40 -3.52 -7.82 35.03
C VAL A 40 -3.22 -7.38 36.46
N LEU A 41 -4.24 -7.01 37.24
CA LEU A 41 -4.07 -6.67 38.66
C LEU A 41 -3.55 -7.86 39.47
N MET A 42 -4.14 -9.05 39.29
CA MET A 42 -3.69 -10.27 39.96
C MET A 42 -2.23 -10.61 39.61
N LEU A 43 -1.88 -10.58 38.32
CA LEU A 43 -0.52 -10.84 37.84
C LEU A 43 0.48 -9.78 38.32
N SER A 44 0.05 -8.52 38.41
CA SER A 44 0.87 -7.44 38.97
C SER A 44 1.14 -7.64 40.46
N ASN A 45 0.15 -8.10 41.23
CA ASN A 45 0.31 -8.41 42.65
C ASN A 45 1.22 -9.62 42.86
N ALA A 46 1.19 -10.60 41.95
CA ALA A 46 2.09 -11.74 41.93
C ALA A 46 3.53 -11.39 41.47
N GLY A 47 3.78 -10.16 41.00
CA GLY A 47 5.10 -9.73 40.51
C GLY A 47 5.43 -10.19 39.09
N VAL A 48 4.47 -10.73 38.34
CA VAL A 48 4.66 -11.19 36.96
C VAL A 48 4.75 -10.02 35.98
N CYS A 49 3.94 -8.98 36.19
CA CYS A 49 3.92 -7.79 35.34
C CYS A 49 3.83 -6.50 36.16
N VAL A 50 3.97 -5.36 35.48
CA VAL A 50 3.68 -4.06 36.10
C VAL A 50 2.18 -3.80 36.19
N SER A 51 1.80 -2.79 36.99
CA SER A 51 0.41 -2.36 37.11
C SER A 51 -0.15 -1.82 35.79
N SER A 52 -1.47 -1.91 35.59
CA SER A 52 -2.16 -1.30 34.44
C SER A 52 -1.83 0.19 34.28
N ARG A 53 -1.71 0.94 35.38
CA ARG A 53 -1.34 2.36 35.36
C ARG A 53 0.06 2.58 34.79
N THR A 54 1.01 1.71 35.15
CA THR A 54 2.37 1.74 34.61
C THR A 54 2.38 1.41 33.12
N VAL A 55 1.57 0.44 32.67
CA VAL A 55 1.42 0.12 31.24
C VAL A 55 0.87 1.31 30.45
N GLU A 56 -0.15 2.00 30.95
CA GLU A 56 -0.71 3.19 30.28
C GLU A 56 0.33 4.33 30.19
N ARG A 57 1.11 4.57 31.25
CA ARG A 57 2.23 5.52 31.20
C ARG A 57 3.29 5.11 30.18
N LEU A 58 3.62 3.81 30.12
CA LEU A 58 4.55 3.27 29.13
C LEU A 58 4.03 3.50 27.70
N LYS A 59 2.73 3.29 27.43
CA LYS A 59 2.13 3.54 26.11
C LYS A 59 2.24 5.01 25.70
N VAL A 60 1.95 5.94 26.61
CA VAL A 60 2.13 7.38 26.37
C VAL A 60 3.59 7.65 26.04
N ARG A 61 4.53 7.13 26.84
CA ARG A 61 5.95 7.37 26.63
C ARG A 61 6.47 6.79 25.30
N ILE A 62 6.06 5.58 24.93
CA ILE A 62 6.39 4.98 23.63
C ILE A 62 5.86 5.84 22.48
N SER A 63 4.67 6.44 22.65
CA SER A 63 4.07 7.32 21.63
C SER A 63 4.87 8.62 21.50
N GLU A 64 5.25 9.25 22.62
CA GLU A 64 6.11 10.44 22.64
C GLU A 64 7.49 10.15 22.03
N ASP A 65 8.10 9.02 22.40
CA ASP A 65 9.40 8.60 21.89
C ASP A 65 9.35 8.31 20.38
N ALA A 66 8.28 7.67 19.89
CA ALA A 66 8.08 7.42 18.45
C ALA A 66 7.96 8.73 17.65
N VAL A 67 7.18 9.69 18.15
CA VAL A 67 7.08 11.02 17.53
C VAL A 67 8.42 11.73 17.55
N ARG A 68 9.17 11.69 18.67
CA ARG A 68 10.50 12.29 18.76
C ARG A 68 11.46 11.70 17.72
N LEU A 69 11.50 10.36 17.59
CA LEU A 69 12.31 9.71 16.57
C LEU A 69 11.90 10.17 15.16
N ALA A 70 10.61 10.29 14.86
CA ALA A 70 10.17 10.82 13.57
C ALA A 70 10.60 12.29 13.34
N VAL A 71 10.57 13.14 14.38
CA VAL A 71 11.13 14.51 14.31
C VAL A 71 12.62 14.49 14.02
N GLU A 72 13.40 13.65 14.70
CA GLU A 72 14.84 13.49 14.48
C GLU A 72 15.15 13.08 13.02
N LEU A 73 14.32 12.24 12.41
CA LEU A 73 14.46 11.89 10.99
C LEU A 73 14.19 13.10 10.09
N ILE A 74 13.11 13.83 10.34
CA ILE A 74 12.76 15.04 9.57
C ILE A 74 13.87 16.09 9.64
N THR A 75 14.47 16.29 10.81
CA THR A 75 15.50 17.31 11.03
C THR A 75 16.92 16.84 10.71
N SER A 76 17.12 15.56 10.40
CA SER A 76 18.45 14.98 10.10
C SER A 76 19.09 15.48 8.80
N GLY A 77 18.31 16.09 7.89
CA GLY A 77 18.72 16.42 6.53
C GLY A 77 18.57 15.26 5.53
N GLN A 78 18.21 14.06 6.00
CA GLN A 78 17.82 12.96 5.11
C GLN A 78 16.51 13.29 4.38
N VAL A 79 16.40 12.89 3.11
CA VAL A 79 15.15 12.99 2.35
C VAL A 79 14.13 12.02 2.94
N PHE A 80 12.86 12.44 3.05
CA PHE A 80 11.79 11.60 3.58
C PHE A 80 10.50 11.82 2.80
N PHE A 81 9.57 10.87 2.93
CA PHE A 81 8.18 11.08 2.58
C PHE A 81 7.29 10.88 3.80
N THR A 82 6.17 11.61 3.82
CA THR A 82 5.12 11.42 4.81
C THR A 82 3.99 10.66 4.14
N ILE A 83 3.52 9.60 4.78
CA ILE A 83 2.33 8.87 4.35
C ILE A 83 1.25 9.01 5.39
N PHE A 84 0.04 9.27 4.94
CA PHE A 84 -1.11 9.42 5.81
C PHE A 84 -2.38 8.86 5.17
N ASP A 85 -3.32 8.48 6.03
CA ASP A 85 -4.62 7.93 5.66
C ASP A 85 -5.60 8.08 6.83
N ASN A 86 -6.89 8.14 6.52
CA ASN A 86 -7.96 8.24 7.50
C ASN A 86 -8.10 6.95 8.32
N ILE A 87 -8.22 7.12 9.63
CA ILE A 87 -8.75 6.12 10.56
C ILE A 87 -10.12 6.57 11.03
N ASN A 88 -11.14 5.85 10.57
CA ASN A 88 -12.50 5.95 11.09
C ASN A 88 -12.71 4.86 12.15
N ILE A 89 -12.96 5.25 13.40
CA ILE A 89 -13.26 4.33 14.50
C ILE A 89 -14.72 4.52 14.89
N PHE A 90 -15.50 3.45 14.75
CA PHE A 90 -16.90 3.43 15.15
C PHE A 90 -17.03 2.96 16.60
N LEU A 91 -17.41 3.87 17.48
CA LEU A 91 -17.66 3.60 18.88
C LEU A 91 -19.13 3.19 19.05
N ARG A 92 -19.37 1.88 19.02
CA ARG A 92 -20.71 1.32 19.21
C ARG A 92 -21.10 1.38 20.69
N LYS A 93 -22.25 1.98 20.99
CA LYS A 93 -22.87 1.90 22.31
C LYS A 93 -23.80 0.69 22.39
N SER A 94 -23.77 -0.02 23.51
CA SER A 94 -24.62 -1.21 23.74
C SER A 94 -26.11 -0.85 23.76
N GLN A 95 -26.47 0.28 24.36
CA GLN A 95 -27.81 0.85 24.32
C GLN A 95 -27.76 2.29 23.85
N GLN A 96 -28.45 2.58 22.75
CA GLN A 96 -28.54 3.94 22.23
C GLN A 96 -29.67 4.71 22.93
N ARG A 97 -29.37 5.93 23.38
CA ARG A 97 -30.33 6.89 23.97
C ARG A 97 -30.05 8.28 23.40
N ILE A 98 -30.94 9.24 23.64
CA ILE A 98 -30.76 10.63 23.17
C ILE A 98 -29.39 11.20 23.57
N SER A 99 -28.89 10.87 24.77
CA SER A 99 -27.57 11.31 25.28
C SER A 99 -26.45 10.28 25.08
N ASN A 100 -26.71 9.13 24.46
CA ASN A 100 -25.74 8.04 24.31
C ASN A 100 -25.90 7.39 22.94
N THR A 101 -25.39 8.04 21.90
CA THR A 101 -25.47 7.57 20.52
C THR A 101 -24.14 6.94 20.09
N ASN A 102 -24.13 6.27 18.94
CA ASN A 102 -22.86 5.81 18.38
C ASN A 102 -22.08 7.01 17.87
N ASP A 103 -20.78 7.02 18.15
CA ASP A 103 -19.88 8.08 17.71
C ASP A 103 -18.90 7.53 16.68
N MET A 104 -18.54 8.36 15.71
CA MET A 104 -17.47 8.06 14.76
C MET A 104 -16.33 9.03 14.98
N ILE A 105 -15.19 8.51 15.44
CA ILE A 105 -13.94 9.28 15.50
C ILE A 105 -13.35 9.25 14.11
N ASN A 106 -13.18 10.44 13.50
CA ASN A 106 -12.54 10.61 12.20
C ASN A 106 -11.19 11.28 12.43
N ALA A 107 -10.12 10.50 12.33
CA ALA A 107 -8.77 10.98 12.55
C ALA A 107 -7.86 10.57 11.40
N THR A 108 -6.68 11.16 11.28
CA THR A 108 -5.69 10.86 10.25
C THR A 108 -4.44 10.28 10.89
N ASN A 109 -4.04 9.08 10.48
CA ASN A 109 -2.78 8.48 10.96
C ASN A 109 -1.64 8.88 10.06
N VAL A 110 -0.46 9.11 10.64
CA VAL A 110 0.70 9.61 9.90
C VAL A 110 1.92 8.76 10.23
N ALA A 111 2.70 8.44 9.20
CA ALA A 111 4.04 7.88 9.33
C ALA A 111 5.02 8.64 8.44
N VAL A 112 6.27 8.74 8.88
CA VAL A 112 7.37 9.35 8.15
C VAL A 112 8.37 8.26 7.79
N VAL A 113 8.83 8.24 6.55
CA VAL A 113 9.72 7.20 6.05
C VAL A 113 10.92 7.83 5.37
N GLY A 114 12.11 7.45 5.81
CA GLY A 114 13.38 7.90 5.23
C GLY A 114 13.57 7.34 3.82
N ILE A 115 14.17 8.15 2.95
CA ILE A 115 14.54 7.80 1.59
C ILE A 115 16.06 7.78 1.51
N ASP A 116 16.62 6.61 1.22
CA ASP A 116 18.05 6.43 1.02
C ASP A 116 18.45 6.80 -0.42
N ASP A 117 19.74 7.07 -0.63
CA ASP A 117 20.33 7.26 -1.96
C ASP A 117 19.70 8.43 -2.77
N VAL A 118 19.25 9.47 -2.05
CA VAL A 118 18.83 10.75 -2.61
C VAL A 118 19.42 11.87 -1.74
N GLN A 119 20.14 12.79 -2.36
CA GLN A 119 20.68 13.96 -1.67
C GLN A 119 19.55 14.88 -1.16
N ALA A 120 19.79 15.56 -0.04
CA ALA A 120 18.86 16.53 0.54
C ALA A 120 18.33 17.52 -0.52
N PHE A 121 17.04 17.81 -0.49
CA PHE A 121 16.45 18.81 -1.37
C PHE A 121 16.88 20.22 -0.97
N THR A 122 16.98 21.09 -1.96
CA THR A 122 17.41 22.48 -1.86
C THR A 122 16.36 23.41 -2.46
N GLU A 123 16.47 24.71 -2.17
CA GLU A 123 15.60 25.72 -2.77
C GLU A 123 15.70 25.74 -4.31
N ALA A 124 16.90 25.50 -4.84
CA ALA A 124 17.13 25.41 -6.28
C ALA A 124 16.39 24.23 -6.90
N ASP A 125 16.34 23.08 -6.21
CA ASP A 125 15.56 21.92 -6.64
C ASP A 125 14.08 22.34 -6.75
N LEU A 126 13.51 22.96 -5.69
CA LEU A 126 12.11 23.41 -5.71
C LEU A 126 11.84 24.38 -6.87
N ALA A 127 12.69 25.38 -7.05
CA ALA A 127 12.57 26.36 -8.13
C ALA A 127 12.61 25.69 -9.53
N GLU A 128 13.45 24.68 -9.73
CA GLU A 128 13.53 23.92 -10.99
C GLU A 128 12.18 23.29 -11.34
N GLN A 129 11.55 22.56 -10.40
CA GLN A 129 10.26 21.92 -10.66
C GLN A 129 9.13 22.95 -10.82
N LEU A 130 9.15 24.05 -10.05
CA LEU A 130 8.19 25.14 -10.26
C LEU A 130 8.31 25.72 -11.67
N GLY A 131 9.51 25.80 -12.23
CA GLY A 131 9.77 26.19 -13.62
C GLY A 131 9.27 25.20 -14.68
N LEU A 132 9.01 23.93 -14.32
CA LEU A 132 8.38 22.95 -15.20
C LEU A 132 6.86 23.07 -15.24
N ARG A 133 6.24 23.89 -14.38
CA ARG A 133 4.79 24.10 -14.40
C ARG A 133 4.33 24.59 -15.77
N GLY A 134 3.22 24.04 -16.25
CA GLY A 134 2.67 24.34 -17.58
C GLY A 134 3.24 23.49 -18.71
N GLN A 135 4.37 22.78 -18.52
CA GLN A 135 4.90 21.89 -19.56
C GLN A 135 3.96 20.76 -19.94
N ARG A 136 3.07 20.35 -19.02
CA ARG A 136 2.02 19.37 -19.30
C ARG A 136 1.04 19.78 -20.41
N ALA A 137 0.98 21.06 -20.78
CA ALA A 137 0.19 21.51 -21.94
C ALA A 137 0.69 20.91 -23.27
N LYS A 138 1.92 20.40 -23.30
CA LYS A 138 2.51 19.68 -24.45
C LYS A 138 2.11 18.21 -24.51
N ALA A 139 1.43 17.68 -23.49
CA ALA A 139 1.09 16.27 -23.42
C ALA A 139 0.11 15.88 -24.54
N THR A 140 0.37 14.73 -25.14
CA THR A 140 -0.44 14.13 -26.20
C THR A 140 -0.99 12.78 -25.76
N PRO A 141 -2.02 12.23 -26.42
CA PRO A 141 -2.47 10.87 -26.13
C PRO A 141 -1.36 9.81 -26.22
N ALA A 142 -0.37 10.01 -27.10
CA ALA A 142 0.77 9.10 -27.25
C ALA A 142 1.63 8.99 -25.97
N ASP A 143 1.60 10.00 -25.10
CA ASP A 143 2.38 10.00 -23.85
C ASP A 143 1.80 9.07 -22.76
N ILE A 144 0.53 8.66 -22.90
CA ILE A 144 -0.15 7.78 -21.93
C ILE A 144 -0.47 6.40 -22.49
N LEU A 145 -0.43 6.23 -23.81
CA LEU A 145 -0.72 4.96 -24.48
C LEU A 145 0.48 4.00 -24.37
N PRO A 146 0.24 2.68 -24.25
CA PRO A 146 1.30 1.69 -24.41
C PRO A 146 2.01 1.81 -25.76
N THR A 147 3.30 1.55 -25.75
CA THR A 147 4.17 1.51 -26.93
C THR A 147 4.51 0.06 -27.30
N PRO A 148 5.02 -0.21 -28.52
CA PRO A 148 5.47 -1.56 -28.88
C PRO A 148 6.53 -2.15 -27.94
N GLU A 149 7.39 -1.30 -27.35
CA GLU A 149 8.36 -1.72 -26.33
C GLU A 149 7.66 -2.17 -25.04
N ASP A 150 6.60 -1.46 -24.64
CA ASP A 150 5.79 -1.87 -23.48
C ASP A 150 5.15 -3.25 -23.75
N ASP A 151 4.62 -3.49 -24.95
CA ASP A 151 4.01 -4.76 -25.32
C ASP A 151 5.02 -5.93 -25.28
N GLU A 152 6.25 -5.71 -25.77
CA GLU A 152 7.32 -6.71 -25.71
C GLU A 152 7.66 -7.08 -24.26
N ILE A 153 7.85 -6.08 -23.40
CA ILE A 153 8.20 -6.28 -21.99
C ILE A 153 7.06 -6.95 -21.23
N VAL A 154 5.81 -6.53 -21.48
CA VAL A 154 4.61 -7.17 -20.91
C VAL A 154 4.53 -8.62 -21.34
N GLY A 155 4.72 -8.92 -22.62
CA GLY A 155 4.71 -10.29 -23.14
C GLY A 155 5.75 -11.18 -22.47
N ARG A 156 7.00 -10.71 -22.39
CA ARG A 156 8.07 -11.43 -21.67
C ARG A 156 7.75 -11.63 -20.19
N THR A 157 7.18 -10.61 -19.55
CA THR A 157 6.78 -10.68 -18.14
C THR A 157 5.65 -11.69 -17.92
N PHE A 158 4.67 -11.74 -18.83
CA PHE A 158 3.56 -12.70 -18.77
C PHE A 158 4.08 -14.14 -18.89
N VAL A 159 4.99 -14.41 -19.83
CA VAL A 159 5.64 -15.72 -19.96
C VAL A 159 6.36 -16.11 -18.66
N ALA A 160 7.13 -15.20 -18.07
CA ALA A 160 7.82 -15.46 -16.81
C ALA A 160 6.84 -15.75 -15.65
N LEU A 161 5.74 -14.99 -15.55
CA LEU A 161 4.69 -15.20 -14.53
C LEU A 161 3.98 -16.54 -14.70
N ILE A 162 3.61 -16.90 -15.94
CA ILE A 162 2.99 -18.18 -16.26
C ILE A 162 3.93 -19.33 -15.89
N ALA A 163 5.20 -19.26 -16.30
CA ALA A 163 6.20 -20.25 -15.95
C ALA A 163 6.38 -20.38 -14.43
N GLU A 164 6.39 -19.26 -13.70
CA GLU A 164 6.47 -19.26 -12.23
C GLU A 164 5.27 -20.01 -11.62
N MET A 165 4.06 -19.77 -12.12
CA MET A 165 2.85 -20.45 -11.64
C MET A 165 2.87 -21.95 -11.94
N ILE A 166 3.33 -22.36 -13.13
CA ILE A 166 3.47 -23.78 -13.50
C ILE A 166 4.43 -24.48 -12.53
N VAL A 167 5.62 -23.92 -12.30
CA VAL A 167 6.63 -24.50 -11.39
C VAL A 167 6.12 -24.53 -9.94
N ALA A 168 5.37 -23.50 -9.53
CA ALA A 168 4.88 -23.38 -8.16
C ALA A 168 3.67 -24.27 -7.85
N TYR A 169 2.76 -24.48 -8.82
CA TYR A 169 1.42 -25.02 -8.56
C TYR A 169 1.07 -26.31 -9.30
N THR A 170 1.90 -26.79 -10.25
CA THR A 170 1.61 -28.07 -10.92
C THR A 170 1.50 -29.22 -9.91
N PRO A 171 0.44 -30.04 -9.94
CA PRO A 171 0.31 -31.20 -9.06
C PRO A 171 1.52 -32.12 -9.15
N GLY A 172 2.09 -32.51 -8.00
CA GLY A 172 3.29 -33.35 -7.97
C GLY A 172 4.61 -32.62 -8.23
N ASN A 173 4.62 -31.29 -8.35
CA ASN A 173 5.85 -30.51 -8.57
C ASN A 173 6.96 -30.75 -7.53
N SER A 174 6.61 -31.18 -6.32
CA SER A 174 7.57 -31.54 -5.27
C SER A 174 8.46 -32.72 -5.63
N ARG A 175 8.05 -33.54 -6.61
CA ARG A 175 8.79 -34.73 -7.09
C ARG A 175 9.69 -34.44 -8.28
N TRP A 176 9.69 -33.22 -8.82
CA TRP A 176 10.53 -32.86 -9.96
C TRP A 176 12.01 -32.88 -9.57
N LYS A 177 12.82 -33.67 -10.29
CA LYS A 177 14.25 -33.87 -10.00
C LYS A 177 15.04 -32.56 -9.98
N ASP A 178 14.72 -31.62 -10.87
CA ASP A 178 15.47 -30.37 -11.05
C ASP A 178 14.69 -29.10 -10.64
N ARG A 179 13.66 -29.26 -9.79
CA ARG A 179 12.73 -28.16 -9.45
C ARG A 179 13.42 -26.87 -9.02
N LYS A 180 14.47 -26.97 -8.21
CA LYS A 180 15.17 -25.81 -7.66
C LYS A 180 15.84 -24.99 -8.76
N ASN A 181 16.53 -25.66 -9.68
CA ASN A 181 17.20 -24.98 -10.79
C ASN A 181 16.18 -24.45 -11.80
N THR A 182 15.11 -25.20 -12.08
CA THR A 182 13.99 -24.71 -12.90
C THR A 182 13.36 -23.44 -12.29
N ALA A 183 13.10 -23.44 -10.98
CA ALA A 183 12.54 -22.28 -10.29
C ALA A 183 13.48 -21.07 -10.33
N ALA A 184 14.80 -21.29 -10.18
CA ALA A 184 15.80 -20.23 -10.28
C ALA A 184 15.89 -19.66 -11.71
N ALA A 185 15.88 -20.53 -12.73
CA ALA A 185 15.89 -20.11 -14.13
C ALA A 185 14.63 -19.30 -14.49
N VAL A 186 13.46 -19.75 -14.05
CA VAL A 186 12.20 -19.02 -14.26
C VAL A 186 12.19 -17.68 -13.52
N ALA A 187 12.69 -17.61 -12.29
CA ALA A 187 12.81 -16.35 -11.57
C ALA A 187 13.73 -15.35 -12.30
N ALA A 188 14.75 -15.83 -13.01
CA ALA A 188 15.66 -15.01 -13.80
C ALA A 188 15.04 -14.51 -15.12
N MET A 189 13.92 -15.09 -15.59
CA MET A 189 13.22 -14.64 -16.81
C MET A 189 12.51 -13.31 -16.63
N LEU A 190 12.17 -12.93 -15.38
CA LEU A 190 11.39 -11.73 -15.09
C LEU A 190 12.16 -10.48 -15.54
N PRO A 191 11.65 -9.71 -16.52
CA PRO A 191 12.30 -8.47 -16.94
C PRO A 191 12.36 -7.47 -15.79
N LYS A 192 13.45 -6.69 -15.77
CA LYS A 192 13.73 -5.66 -14.76
C LYS A 192 13.73 -4.29 -15.43
N ASP A 193 13.06 -3.31 -14.83
CA ASP A 193 13.04 -1.93 -15.31
C ASP A 193 13.29 -0.95 -14.16
N ARG A 194 14.57 -0.66 -13.91
CA ARG A 194 15.04 0.18 -12.80
C ARG A 194 14.62 -0.33 -11.40
N PRO A 195 14.80 -1.62 -11.07
CA PRO A 195 14.51 -2.12 -9.73
C PRO A 195 15.39 -1.45 -8.68
N LEU A 196 14.81 -1.16 -7.52
CA LEU A 196 15.49 -0.57 -6.38
C LEU A 196 16.21 -1.64 -5.55
N PRO A 197 17.34 -1.30 -4.91
CA PRO A 197 18.04 -2.22 -4.01
C PRO A 197 17.14 -2.59 -2.82
N PRO A 198 17.24 -3.83 -2.29
CA PRO A 198 16.46 -4.26 -1.14
C PRO A 198 17.02 -3.66 0.16
N THR A 199 16.72 -2.39 0.43
CA THR A 199 17.11 -1.72 1.68
C THR A 199 16.03 -1.84 2.74
N LYS A 200 16.43 -1.89 4.02
CA LYS A 200 15.47 -1.90 5.12
C LYS A 200 14.97 -0.48 5.34
N ALA A 201 13.67 -0.27 5.19
CA ALA A 201 13.06 1.05 5.35
C ALA A 201 13.11 1.55 6.81
N ASP A 202 13.49 2.81 6.99
CA ASP A 202 13.36 3.55 8.25
C ASP A 202 11.99 4.23 8.32
N ALA A 203 10.98 3.46 8.69
CA ALA A 203 9.60 3.93 8.84
C ALA A 203 9.29 4.22 10.31
N ARG A 204 8.99 5.49 10.63
CA ARG A 204 8.74 6.01 11.97
C ARG A 204 7.29 6.49 12.09
N PRO A 205 6.46 5.87 12.96
CA PRO A 205 5.11 6.38 13.23
C PRO A 205 5.17 7.82 13.76
N PHE A 206 4.35 8.71 13.20
CA PHE A 206 4.32 10.13 13.57
C PHE A 206 3.06 10.52 14.36
N GLY A 207 2.27 9.51 14.72
CA GLY A 207 1.07 9.64 15.53
C GLY A 207 -0.16 10.07 14.73
N VAL A 208 -1.29 10.09 15.42
CA VAL A 208 -2.59 10.44 14.86
C VAL A 208 -2.83 11.95 14.98
N LEU A 209 -3.48 12.54 13.99
CA LEU A 209 -4.00 13.90 13.97
C LEU A 209 -5.52 13.83 14.06
N ASP A 210 -6.11 14.65 14.94
CA ASP A 210 -7.57 14.79 15.06
C ASP A 210 -8.12 15.70 13.96
N VAL A 211 -7.94 15.24 12.72
CA VAL A 211 -8.33 15.92 11.49
C VAL A 211 -8.85 14.86 10.52
N ASN A 212 -9.95 15.16 9.84
CA ASN A 212 -10.45 14.37 8.72
C ASN A 212 -9.87 14.94 7.42
N GLU A 213 -9.07 14.15 6.71
CA GLU A 213 -8.40 14.57 5.47
C GLU A 213 -9.28 14.46 4.22
N GLY A 214 -10.49 13.90 4.34
CA GLY A 214 -11.42 13.64 3.22
C GLY A 214 -11.96 14.90 2.51
N SER A 215 -11.44 16.09 2.85
CA SER A 215 -11.76 17.36 2.21
C SER A 215 -10.51 18.18 1.95
N LYS A 216 -10.56 19.13 1.00
CA LYS A 216 -9.49 20.09 0.73
C LYS A 216 -9.00 20.80 1.99
N LYS A 217 -9.94 21.30 2.82
CA LYS A 217 -9.64 21.94 4.11
C LYS A 217 -9.00 20.97 5.11
N GLY A 218 -9.41 19.71 5.07
CA GLY A 218 -8.83 18.62 5.86
C GLY A 218 -7.37 18.40 5.54
N ILE A 219 -7.03 18.25 4.24
CA ILE A 219 -5.65 18.09 3.78
C ILE A 219 -4.77 19.26 4.24
N VAL A 220 -5.22 20.52 4.06
CA VAL A 220 -4.45 21.70 4.52
C VAL A 220 -4.16 21.62 6.02
N LYS A 221 -5.15 21.23 6.83
CA LYS A 221 -4.96 21.05 8.27
C LYS A 221 -4.01 19.90 8.61
N VAL A 222 -4.05 18.80 7.87
CA VAL A 222 -3.09 17.68 8.02
C VAL A 222 -1.68 18.15 7.73
N LEU A 223 -1.46 18.85 6.60
CA LEU A 223 -0.13 19.37 6.23
C LEU A 223 0.41 20.35 7.28
N ALA A 224 -0.41 21.28 7.75
CA ALA A 224 -0.03 22.21 8.83
C ALA A 224 0.24 21.47 10.15
N GLY A 225 -0.55 20.43 10.46
CA GLY A 225 -0.35 19.59 11.64
C GLY A 225 0.97 18.81 11.60
N VAL A 226 1.33 18.26 10.44
CA VAL A 226 2.61 17.58 10.20
C VAL A 226 3.77 18.56 10.36
N GLN A 227 3.70 19.72 9.69
CA GLN A 227 4.72 20.76 9.80
C GLN A 227 4.89 21.23 11.26
N LYS A 228 3.80 21.56 11.97
CA LYS A 228 3.86 22.02 13.37
C LYS A 228 4.46 20.96 14.29
N ARG A 229 4.09 19.69 14.13
CA ARG A 229 4.63 18.58 14.94
C ARG A 229 6.10 18.31 14.63
N SER A 230 6.56 18.62 13.42
CA SER A 230 7.96 18.43 13.00
C SER A 230 8.95 19.42 13.64
N THR A 231 8.45 20.47 14.29
CA THR A 231 9.21 21.60 14.87
C THR A 231 10.04 22.42 13.88
N VAL A 232 10.02 22.09 12.58
CA VAL A 232 10.63 22.89 11.50
C VAL A 232 9.79 24.14 11.23
N SER A 233 10.42 25.31 11.11
CA SER A 233 9.72 26.57 10.82
C SER A 233 9.05 26.53 9.44
N GLU A 234 7.98 27.30 9.25
CA GLU A 234 7.26 27.36 7.97
C GLU A 234 8.15 27.82 6.81
N THR A 235 9.08 28.75 7.08
CA THR A 235 10.06 29.21 6.09
C THR A 235 10.95 28.07 5.60
N ILE A 236 11.54 27.29 6.52
CA ILE A 236 12.39 26.15 6.14
C ILE A 236 11.55 25.04 5.52
N TRP A 237 10.35 24.80 6.04
CA TRP A 237 9.46 23.76 5.53
C TRP A 237 9.04 24.00 4.08
N SER A 238 8.68 25.24 3.77
CA SER A 238 8.22 25.64 2.43
C SER A 238 9.34 25.90 1.42
N SER A 239 10.60 26.01 1.88
CA SER A 239 11.77 26.24 1.02
C SER A 239 12.15 25.05 0.12
N VAL A 240 11.66 23.84 0.42
CA VAL A 240 12.09 22.59 -0.23
C VAL A 240 10.92 21.63 -0.39
N TRP A 241 11.05 20.63 -1.27
CA TRP A 241 10.00 19.63 -1.45
C TRP A 241 9.70 18.81 -0.19
N ARG A 242 8.42 18.45 -0.04
CA ARG A 242 7.91 17.49 0.93
C ARG A 242 6.99 16.52 0.21
N ILE A 243 7.37 15.24 0.21
CA ILE A 243 6.60 14.20 -0.46
C ILE A 243 5.48 13.72 0.46
N PHE A 244 4.25 13.71 -0.05
CA PHE A 244 3.07 13.25 0.66
C PHE A 244 2.41 12.11 -0.11
N ALA A 245 2.44 10.91 0.46
CA ALA A 245 1.83 9.72 -0.12
C ALA A 245 0.44 9.48 0.49
N GLY A 246 -0.49 9.03 -0.35
CA GLY A 246 -1.84 8.68 0.06
C GLY A 246 -2.65 8.05 -1.08
N ASP A 247 -3.94 7.87 -0.84
CA ASP A 247 -4.86 7.36 -1.86
C ASP A 247 -5.18 8.40 -2.95
N TRP A 248 -6.03 8.03 -3.91
CA TRP A 248 -6.47 8.95 -4.96
C TRP A 248 -7.16 10.21 -4.40
N LEU A 249 -8.02 10.06 -3.38
CA LEU A 249 -8.78 11.19 -2.85
C LEU A 249 -7.84 12.21 -2.18
N THR A 250 -6.85 11.72 -1.46
CA THR A 250 -5.77 12.52 -0.87
C THR A 250 -5.03 13.33 -1.93
N SER A 251 -4.54 12.66 -2.98
CA SER A 251 -3.78 13.32 -4.06
C SER A 251 -4.65 14.29 -4.87
N SER A 252 -5.92 13.96 -5.09
CA SER A 252 -6.90 14.83 -5.75
C SER A 252 -7.20 16.09 -4.92
N ASN A 253 -7.46 15.93 -3.62
CA ASN A 253 -7.73 17.03 -2.71
C ASN A 253 -6.52 17.94 -2.53
N LEU A 254 -5.30 17.39 -2.47
CA LEU A 254 -4.06 18.17 -2.38
C LEU A 254 -3.85 19.05 -3.62
N ARG A 255 -4.00 18.48 -4.83
CA ARG A 255 -3.92 19.25 -6.08
C ARG A 255 -5.02 20.30 -6.18
N ALA A 256 -6.24 19.97 -5.75
CA ALA A 256 -7.33 20.94 -5.74
C ALA A 256 -7.08 22.08 -4.73
N ALA A 257 -6.58 21.77 -3.53
CA ALA A 257 -6.20 22.77 -2.55
C ALA A 257 -5.10 23.70 -3.06
N ARG A 258 -4.08 23.15 -3.76
CA ARG A 258 -3.03 23.96 -4.39
C ARG A 258 -3.59 24.90 -5.45
N ARG A 259 -4.49 24.41 -6.32
CA ARG A 259 -5.12 25.24 -7.37
C ARG A 259 -5.92 26.41 -6.79
N ASP A 260 -6.72 26.16 -5.76
CA ASP A 260 -7.55 27.19 -5.12
C ASP A 260 -6.71 28.26 -4.40
N ARG A 261 -5.43 27.97 -4.16
CA ARG A 261 -4.49 28.79 -3.36
C ARG A 261 -3.37 29.35 -4.22
N THR A 262 -3.54 29.42 -5.54
CA THR A 262 -2.48 29.88 -6.46
C THR A 262 -2.09 31.35 -6.20
N ASP A 263 -3.05 32.17 -5.75
CA ASP A 263 -2.86 33.61 -5.51
C ASP A 263 -2.60 33.94 -4.03
N ASP A 264 -2.36 32.93 -3.18
CA ASP A 264 -2.11 33.15 -1.76
C ASP A 264 -0.74 33.83 -1.52
N ILE A 265 -0.65 34.50 -0.36
CA ILE A 265 0.39 35.47 -0.02
C ILE A 265 1.84 34.95 -0.09
N ASN A 266 2.08 33.66 0.16
CA ASN A 266 3.43 33.09 0.24
C ASN A 266 3.47 31.59 -0.14
N ALA A 267 4.68 31.04 -0.34
CA ALA A 267 4.89 29.66 -0.78
C ALA A 267 4.30 28.59 0.16
N MET A 268 4.28 28.86 1.47
CA MET A 268 3.66 27.99 2.47
C MET A 268 2.16 27.92 2.26
N GLU A 269 1.49 29.08 2.18
CA GLU A 269 0.05 29.15 1.95
C GLU A 269 -0.32 28.57 0.58
N ARG A 270 0.46 28.82 -0.48
CA ARG A 270 0.27 28.25 -1.81
C ARG A 270 0.56 26.74 -1.91
N LEU A 271 1.05 26.10 -0.84
CA LEU A 271 1.41 24.68 -0.79
C LEU A 271 2.40 24.25 -1.90
N GLU A 272 3.32 25.14 -2.27
CA GLU A 272 4.27 24.90 -3.37
C GLU A 272 5.25 23.76 -3.07
N TYR A 273 5.58 23.61 -1.79
CA TYR A 273 6.48 22.58 -1.26
C TYR A 273 5.90 21.16 -1.34
N ALA A 274 4.56 21.02 -1.35
CA ALA A 274 3.92 19.72 -1.21
C ALA A 274 3.97 18.98 -2.55
N GLN A 275 4.53 17.77 -2.57
CA GLN A 275 4.50 16.88 -3.73
C GLN A 275 3.66 15.64 -3.43
N GLU A 276 2.48 15.55 -4.04
CA GLU A 276 1.58 14.41 -3.86
C GLU A 276 2.09 13.15 -4.57
N LEU A 277 1.85 11.97 -3.98
CA LEU A 277 2.16 10.66 -4.55
C LEU A 277 1.01 9.68 -4.31
N SER A 278 0.31 9.30 -5.39
CA SER A 278 -0.69 8.24 -5.32
C SER A 278 -0.02 6.90 -5.06
N ALA A 279 -0.48 6.23 -4.00
CA ALA A 279 0.20 5.08 -3.44
C ALA A 279 -0.28 3.74 -4.07
N PRO A 280 0.61 2.73 -4.20
CA PRO A 280 0.36 1.59 -5.09
C PRO A 280 -0.71 0.61 -4.61
N PHE A 281 -0.94 0.44 -3.30
CA PHE A 281 -1.90 -0.55 -2.81
C PHE A 281 -3.32 -0.22 -3.26
N HIS A 282 -3.69 1.04 -3.28
CA HIS A 282 -5.02 1.42 -3.76
C HIS A 282 -5.20 1.20 -5.27
N PHE A 283 -4.16 1.29 -6.09
CA PHE A 283 -4.23 0.85 -7.49
C PHE A 283 -4.49 -0.66 -7.59
N ALA A 284 -3.78 -1.47 -6.79
CA ALA A 284 -4.02 -2.92 -6.73
C ALA A 284 -5.44 -3.24 -6.24
N LEU A 285 -5.94 -2.51 -5.23
CA LEU A 285 -7.31 -2.65 -4.74
C LEU A 285 -8.31 -2.42 -5.87
N GLN A 286 -8.15 -1.32 -6.60
CA GLN A 286 -9.03 -0.97 -7.71
C GLN A 286 -8.94 -1.96 -8.87
N ALA A 287 -7.75 -2.50 -9.16
CA ALA A 287 -7.55 -3.58 -10.11
C ALA A 287 -8.31 -4.85 -9.71
N THR A 288 -8.34 -5.22 -8.43
CA THR A 288 -9.19 -6.35 -8.00
C THR A 288 -10.68 -6.06 -8.20
N HIS A 289 -11.13 -4.83 -7.94
CA HIS A 289 -12.51 -4.43 -8.20
C HIS A 289 -12.84 -4.43 -9.70
N MET A 290 -11.88 -4.03 -10.54
CA MET A 290 -12.00 -4.04 -11.99
C MET A 290 -12.15 -5.48 -12.50
N LEU A 291 -11.29 -6.39 -12.06
CA LEU A 291 -11.36 -7.81 -12.41
C LEU A 291 -12.67 -8.46 -11.96
N MET A 292 -13.12 -8.15 -10.74
CA MET A 292 -14.41 -8.61 -10.27
C MET A 292 -15.56 -8.04 -11.12
N ARG A 293 -15.59 -6.74 -11.43
CA ARG A 293 -16.67 -6.17 -12.26
C ARG A 293 -16.70 -6.74 -13.68
N THR A 294 -15.54 -6.95 -14.27
CA THR A 294 -15.40 -7.39 -15.66
C THR A 294 -15.71 -8.88 -15.82
N HIS A 295 -15.22 -9.71 -14.88
CA HIS A 295 -15.23 -11.16 -15.02
C HIS A 295 -16.13 -11.88 -14.01
N TYR A 296 -16.90 -11.17 -13.17
CA TYR A 296 -17.79 -11.86 -12.22
C TYR A 296 -18.85 -12.68 -12.92
N GLY A 297 -19.50 -12.14 -13.96
CA GLY A 297 -20.43 -12.85 -14.83
C GLY A 297 -21.59 -13.54 -14.08
N HIS A 298 -22.24 -14.48 -14.78
CA HIS A 298 -23.34 -15.28 -14.24
C HIS A 298 -22.93 -16.74 -14.17
N ALA A 299 -23.01 -17.36 -12.99
CA ALA A 299 -22.46 -18.69 -12.75
C ALA A 299 -23.09 -19.82 -13.60
N VAL A 300 -24.33 -19.65 -14.04
CA VAL A 300 -25.09 -20.64 -14.81
C VAL A 300 -24.88 -20.48 -16.31
N GLU A 301 -24.83 -19.25 -16.80
CA GLU A 301 -24.74 -18.93 -18.23
C GLU A 301 -23.28 -18.93 -18.72
N ASP A 302 -22.35 -18.67 -17.82
CA ASP A 302 -20.93 -18.56 -18.11
C ASP A 302 -20.11 -19.36 -17.09
N ALA A 303 -19.72 -20.57 -17.48
CA ALA A 303 -18.86 -21.43 -16.68
C ALA A 303 -17.44 -20.85 -16.50
N ALA A 304 -17.01 -19.95 -17.39
CA ALA A 304 -15.76 -19.22 -17.30
C ALA A 304 -15.88 -17.96 -16.41
N SER A 305 -17.01 -17.72 -15.75
CA SER A 305 -17.17 -16.58 -14.85
C SER A 305 -16.50 -16.78 -13.48
N LEU A 306 -16.11 -15.69 -12.82
CA LEU A 306 -15.65 -15.76 -11.43
C LEU A 306 -16.79 -16.13 -10.48
N ALA A 307 -18.06 -15.90 -10.84
CA ALA A 307 -19.22 -16.38 -10.08
C ALA A 307 -19.26 -17.91 -10.04
N ALA A 308 -19.07 -18.59 -11.18
CA ALA A 308 -18.97 -20.04 -11.26
C ALA A 308 -17.82 -20.56 -10.38
N HIS A 309 -16.63 -19.97 -10.53
CA HIS A 309 -15.46 -20.36 -9.73
C HIS A 309 -15.63 -20.09 -8.23
N LYS A 310 -16.29 -19.00 -7.84
CA LYS A 310 -16.62 -18.70 -6.44
C LYS A 310 -17.55 -19.76 -5.84
N GLY A 311 -18.52 -20.22 -6.63
CA GLY A 311 -19.45 -21.30 -6.27
C GLY A 311 -18.72 -22.63 -6.09
N LEU A 312 -17.89 -23.02 -7.07
CA LEU A 312 -17.07 -24.24 -7.00
C LEU A 312 -16.14 -24.27 -5.77
N LEU A 313 -15.58 -23.12 -5.40
CA LEU A 313 -14.72 -22.98 -4.23
C LEU A 313 -15.48 -22.78 -2.90
N ASN A 314 -16.82 -22.79 -2.93
CA ASN A 314 -17.71 -22.60 -1.77
C ASN A 314 -17.37 -21.35 -0.92
N ARG A 315 -17.06 -20.22 -1.58
CA ARG A 315 -16.68 -18.97 -0.91
C ARG A 315 -17.90 -18.11 -0.57
N LYS A 316 -18.06 -17.73 0.71
CA LYS A 316 -19.27 -17.09 1.27
C LYS A 316 -19.15 -15.59 1.63
N TRP A 317 -18.46 -14.80 0.80
CA TRP A 317 -18.34 -13.34 1.01
C TRP A 317 -19.15 -12.53 -0.02
N ASP A 318 -19.47 -11.29 0.36
CA ASP A 318 -20.26 -10.33 -0.42
C ASP A 318 -19.45 -9.74 -1.57
N VAL A 319 -19.99 -9.87 -2.79
CA VAL A 319 -19.34 -9.46 -4.04
C VAL A 319 -19.57 -7.99 -4.36
N SER A 320 -20.59 -7.35 -3.79
CA SER A 320 -20.86 -5.93 -4.01
C SER A 320 -19.77 -5.04 -3.41
N LYS A 321 -19.14 -5.51 -2.33
CA LYS A 321 -18.02 -4.86 -1.63
C LYS A 321 -16.92 -5.88 -1.37
N PRO A 322 -16.25 -6.38 -2.42
CA PRO A 322 -15.35 -7.49 -2.29
C PRO A 322 -14.12 -7.05 -1.51
N ASN A 323 -13.86 -7.71 -0.38
CA ASN A 323 -12.64 -7.49 0.40
C ASN A 323 -11.43 -7.83 -0.48
N TYR A 324 -10.39 -6.97 -0.46
CA TYR A 324 -9.18 -7.14 -1.26
C TYR A 324 -8.59 -8.55 -1.20
N SER A 325 -8.39 -9.10 0.00
CA SER A 325 -7.79 -10.42 0.18
C SER A 325 -8.66 -11.54 -0.42
N ALA A 326 -9.98 -11.44 -0.21
CA ALA A 326 -10.94 -12.42 -0.70
C ALA A 326 -11.04 -12.41 -2.24
N ALA A 327 -11.11 -11.21 -2.83
CA ALA A 327 -11.13 -11.00 -4.28
C ALA A 327 -9.82 -11.47 -4.92
N LYS A 328 -8.68 -10.97 -4.43
CA LYS A 328 -7.34 -11.36 -4.88
C LYS A 328 -7.16 -12.88 -4.86
N SER A 329 -7.56 -13.54 -3.77
CA SER A 329 -7.45 -14.99 -3.66
C SER A 329 -8.32 -15.71 -4.70
N LEU A 330 -9.50 -15.18 -5.05
CA LEU A 330 -10.39 -15.81 -6.03
C LEU A 330 -9.81 -15.66 -7.44
N ILE A 331 -9.36 -14.46 -7.77
CA ILE A 331 -8.67 -14.13 -9.02
C ILE A 331 -7.44 -15.04 -9.19
N ARG A 332 -6.57 -15.13 -8.18
CA ARG A 332 -5.38 -15.98 -8.20
C ARG A 332 -5.72 -17.46 -8.38
N HIS A 333 -6.70 -17.99 -7.63
CA HIS A 333 -7.09 -19.40 -7.78
C HIS A 333 -7.65 -19.69 -9.18
N SER A 334 -8.51 -18.82 -9.70
CA SER A 334 -9.06 -18.92 -11.05
C SER A 334 -7.96 -18.90 -12.11
N LEU A 335 -7.01 -17.97 -11.99
CA LEU A 335 -5.88 -17.82 -12.92
C LEU A 335 -5.00 -19.07 -12.92
N ILE A 336 -4.60 -19.55 -11.73
CA ILE A 336 -3.76 -20.75 -11.60
C ILE A 336 -4.48 -21.96 -12.20
N ALA A 337 -5.78 -22.14 -11.92
CA ALA A 337 -6.55 -23.26 -12.46
C ALA A 337 -6.58 -23.25 -14.00
N ARG A 338 -6.80 -22.08 -14.62
CA ARG A 338 -6.80 -21.94 -16.09
C ARG A 338 -5.41 -22.19 -16.69
N ILE A 339 -4.37 -21.70 -16.02
CA ILE A 339 -2.97 -21.94 -16.42
C ILE A 339 -2.58 -23.43 -16.30
N LEU A 340 -3.16 -24.18 -15.36
CA LEU A 340 -2.86 -25.61 -15.25
C LEU A 340 -3.73 -26.47 -16.18
N HIS A 341 -4.89 -25.96 -16.60
CA HIS A 341 -5.81 -26.69 -17.47
C HIS A 341 -5.39 -26.66 -18.94
N SER A 342 -4.73 -25.60 -19.41
CA SER A 342 -4.26 -25.50 -20.80
C SER A 342 -2.79 -25.93 -20.92
N LEU A 343 -2.49 -26.90 -21.77
CA LEU A 343 -1.11 -27.35 -22.07
C LEU A 343 -0.44 -26.51 -23.18
N THR A 344 -1.13 -25.50 -23.74
CA THR A 344 -0.70 -24.70 -24.91
C THR A 344 -0.68 -23.19 -24.64
N ILE A 345 -0.20 -22.76 -23.47
CA ILE A 345 -0.49 -21.40 -22.97
C ILE A 345 0.32 -20.26 -23.59
N SER A 346 1.57 -20.47 -24.04
CA SER A 346 2.42 -19.33 -24.43
C SER A 346 2.16 -18.78 -25.83
N THR A 347 1.58 -19.56 -26.74
CA THR A 347 1.36 -19.13 -28.13
C THR A 347 -0.01 -18.49 -28.36
N ASP A 348 -1.04 -18.79 -27.55
CA ASP A 348 -2.43 -18.48 -27.92
C ASP A 348 -3.33 -17.83 -26.83
N PHE A 349 -2.90 -17.59 -25.58
CA PHE A 349 -3.88 -17.40 -24.47
C PHE A 349 -3.82 -16.11 -23.63
N ALA A 350 -3.03 -15.09 -23.99
CA ALA A 350 -2.95 -13.85 -23.21
C ALA A 350 -3.02 -12.55 -24.05
N THR A 351 -3.58 -12.60 -25.25
CA THR A 351 -3.71 -11.41 -26.13
C THR A 351 -5.16 -11.09 -26.44
N ALA A 352 -5.46 -9.81 -26.66
CA ALA A 352 -6.78 -9.38 -27.13
C ALA A 352 -7.13 -10.00 -28.49
N THR A 353 -6.13 -10.25 -29.33
CA THR A 353 -6.29 -10.85 -30.66
C THR A 353 -6.81 -12.28 -30.57
N ALA A 354 -6.22 -13.11 -29.71
CA ALA A 354 -6.67 -14.49 -29.54
C ALA A 354 -8.09 -14.57 -28.97
N ALA A 355 -8.44 -13.69 -28.03
CA ALA A 355 -9.80 -13.61 -27.50
C ALA A 355 -10.82 -13.24 -28.58
N LYS A 356 -10.49 -12.27 -29.45
CA LYS A 356 -11.34 -11.90 -30.60
C LYS A 356 -11.48 -13.03 -31.61
N GLN A 357 -10.43 -13.83 -31.84
CA GLN A 357 -10.48 -14.99 -32.73
C GLN A 357 -11.40 -16.08 -32.17
N ALA A 358 -11.31 -16.39 -30.88
CA ALA A 358 -12.21 -17.33 -30.21
C ALA A 358 -13.68 -16.86 -30.29
N GLN A 359 -13.93 -15.57 -30.03
CA GLN A 359 -15.26 -14.98 -30.16
C GLN A 359 -15.78 -15.05 -31.60
N ALA A 360 -14.94 -14.76 -32.60
CA ALA A 360 -15.31 -14.87 -34.01
C ALA A 360 -15.61 -16.33 -34.42
N ALA A 361 -15.04 -17.31 -33.72
CA ALA A 361 -15.34 -18.73 -33.88
C ALA A 361 -16.58 -19.20 -33.10
N GLY A 362 -17.25 -18.31 -32.35
CA GLY A 362 -18.42 -18.63 -31.52
C GLY A 362 -18.10 -19.27 -30.17
N ASP A 363 -16.83 -19.30 -29.76
CA ASP A 363 -16.40 -19.81 -28.45
C ASP A 363 -16.24 -18.67 -27.43
N ASP A 364 -17.39 -18.16 -26.96
CA ASP A 364 -17.45 -17.06 -26.00
C ASP A 364 -16.82 -17.42 -24.65
N TRP A 365 -16.87 -18.69 -24.24
CA TRP A 365 -16.27 -19.16 -23.00
C TRP A 365 -14.74 -19.10 -23.07
N MET A 366 -14.16 -19.54 -24.20
CA MET A 366 -12.73 -19.43 -24.43
C MET A 366 -12.30 -17.97 -24.53
N ALA A 367 -13.05 -17.14 -25.27
CA ALA A 367 -12.77 -15.71 -25.38
C ALA A 367 -12.74 -15.04 -24.00
N HIS A 368 -13.74 -15.29 -23.14
CA HIS A 368 -13.77 -14.78 -21.78
C HIS A 368 -12.58 -15.29 -20.96
N SER A 369 -12.23 -16.56 -21.07
CA SER A 369 -11.06 -17.14 -20.38
C SER A 369 -9.76 -16.42 -20.74
N ILE A 370 -9.54 -16.14 -22.03
CA ILE A 370 -8.35 -15.43 -22.52
C ILE A 370 -8.31 -13.99 -21.97
N TYR A 371 -9.42 -13.26 -22.02
CA TYR A 371 -9.49 -11.91 -21.43
C TYR A 371 -9.17 -11.94 -19.93
N PHE A 372 -9.78 -12.87 -19.19
CA PHE A 372 -9.52 -13.01 -17.75
C PHE A 372 -8.05 -13.32 -17.45
N ILE A 373 -7.41 -14.21 -18.21
CA ILE A 373 -5.98 -14.55 -18.04
C ILE A 373 -5.14 -13.31 -18.25
N ARG A 374 -5.32 -12.59 -19.37
CA ARG A 374 -4.58 -11.35 -19.69
C ARG A 374 -4.70 -10.33 -18.57
N ASP A 375 -5.92 -9.99 -18.17
CA ASP A 375 -6.17 -8.92 -17.20
C ASP A 375 -5.64 -9.31 -15.80
N SER A 376 -5.73 -10.60 -15.45
CA SER A 376 -5.16 -11.12 -14.20
C SER A 376 -3.63 -11.19 -14.21
N LEU A 377 -3.01 -11.35 -15.38
CA LEU A 377 -1.55 -11.31 -15.53
C LEU A 377 -1.01 -9.89 -15.36
N PHE A 378 -1.70 -8.85 -15.84
CA PHE A 378 -1.38 -7.45 -15.51
C PHE A 378 -1.41 -7.21 -14.00
N PHE A 379 -2.44 -7.72 -13.32
CA PHE A 379 -2.49 -7.66 -11.86
C PHE A 379 -1.30 -8.37 -11.19
N CYS A 380 -0.93 -9.57 -11.67
CA CYS A 380 0.24 -10.28 -11.14
C CYS A 380 1.57 -9.56 -11.44
N MET A 381 1.69 -8.93 -12.61
CA MET A 381 2.83 -8.09 -12.99
C MET A 381 2.97 -6.90 -12.05
N PHE A 382 1.87 -6.19 -11.74
CA PHE A 382 1.87 -5.12 -10.76
C PHE A 382 2.34 -5.60 -9.37
N GLU A 383 1.81 -6.72 -8.90
CA GLU A 383 2.20 -7.27 -7.60
C GLU A 383 3.68 -7.68 -7.56
N LYS A 384 4.23 -8.18 -8.67
CA LYS A 384 5.66 -8.46 -8.78
C LYS A 384 6.50 -7.20 -8.81
N ALA A 385 6.08 -6.17 -9.54
CA ALA A 385 6.74 -4.87 -9.54
C ALA A 385 6.81 -4.31 -8.11
N VAL A 386 5.71 -4.38 -7.34
CA VAL A 386 5.71 -3.96 -5.93
C VAL A 386 6.63 -4.83 -5.07
N SER A 387 6.55 -6.16 -5.19
CA SER A 387 7.35 -7.11 -4.41
C SER A 387 8.86 -6.94 -4.60
N TRP A 388 9.28 -6.63 -5.82
CA TRP A 388 10.68 -6.41 -6.20
C TRP A 388 11.10 -4.93 -6.19
N ALA A 389 10.22 -4.01 -5.78
CA ALA A 389 10.44 -2.56 -5.82
C ALA A 389 10.94 -2.08 -7.19
N ASP A 390 10.21 -2.45 -8.24
CA ASP A 390 10.49 -2.13 -9.64
C ASP A 390 9.51 -1.03 -10.14
N PRO A 391 9.89 0.25 -10.01
CA PRO A 391 9.05 1.38 -10.44
C PRO A 391 8.83 1.42 -11.95
N GLY A 392 9.79 0.95 -12.76
CA GLY A 392 9.64 0.96 -14.21
C GLY A 392 8.55 0.01 -14.67
N GLN A 393 8.56 -1.23 -14.17
CA GLN A 393 7.50 -2.20 -14.43
C GLN A 393 6.14 -1.71 -13.91
N LEU A 394 6.11 -1.07 -12.73
CA LEU A 394 4.88 -0.47 -12.18
C LEU A 394 4.30 0.57 -13.14
N ILE A 395 5.11 1.50 -13.65
CA ILE A 395 4.69 2.55 -14.58
C ILE A 395 4.17 1.96 -15.89
N ARG A 396 4.79 0.90 -16.40
CA ARG A 396 4.30 0.20 -17.61
C ARG A 396 2.89 -0.34 -17.40
N VAL A 397 2.62 -0.99 -16.26
CA VAL A 397 1.27 -1.45 -15.93
C VAL A 397 0.26 -0.29 -15.88
N LEU A 398 0.65 0.88 -15.36
CA LEU A 398 -0.26 2.04 -15.31
C LEU A 398 -0.73 2.51 -16.69
N LYS A 399 0.07 2.33 -17.76
CA LYS A 399 -0.36 2.65 -19.14
C LYS A 399 -1.56 1.80 -19.57
N TYR A 400 -1.51 0.49 -19.29
CA TYR A 400 -2.62 -0.43 -19.60
C TYR A 400 -3.80 -0.21 -18.65
N TRP A 401 -3.55 -0.12 -17.34
CA TRP A 401 -4.59 0.13 -16.35
C TRP A 401 -5.31 1.46 -16.54
N GLY A 402 -4.65 2.49 -17.06
CA GLY A 402 -5.33 3.73 -17.44
C GLY A 402 -6.50 3.50 -18.40
N LEU A 403 -6.31 2.61 -19.39
CA LEU A 403 -7.32 2.23 -20.37
C LEU A 403 -8.34 1.24 -19.78
N GLU A 404 -7.88 0.22 -19.06
CA GLU A 404 -8.76 -0.80 -18.47
C GLU A 404 -9.69 -0.18 -17.42
N PHE A 405 -9.17 0.64 -16.49
CA PHE A 405 -9.99 1.38 -15.53
C PHE A 405 -11.01 2.29 -16.21
N ARG A 406 -10.63 2.93 -17.32
CA ARG A 406 -11.56 3.77 -18.08
C ARG A 406 -12.70 2.93 -18.65
N GLY A 407 -12.39 1.77 -19.24
CA GLY A 407 -13.35 0.84 -19.83
C GLY A 407 -14.37 0.30 -18.84
N VAL A 408 -13.96 0.03 -17.60
CA VAL A 408 -14.86 -0.52 -16.56
C VAL A 408 -15.57 0.53 -15.70
N GLY A 409 -15.53 1.79 -16.10
CA GLY A 409 -16.16 2.89 -15.36
C GLY A 409 -15.42 3.35 -14.09
N GLN A 410 -14.17 2.91 -13.87
CA GLN A 410 -13.33 3.35 -12.75
C GLN A 410 -12.56 4.64 -13.10
N HIS A 411 -13.30 5.71 -13.43
CA HIS A 411 -12.73 6.94 -14.00
C HIS A 411 -11.72 7.66 -13.11
N ASN A 412 -11.85 7.56 -11.78
CA ASN A 412 -10.94 8.20 -10.84
C ASN A 412 -9.51 7.65 -10.98
N TYR A 413 -9.36 6.32 -10.96
CA TYR A 413 -8.05 5.67 -11.10
C TYR A 413 -7.55 5.64 -12.54
N ALA A 414 -8.44 5.66 -13.53
CA ALA A 414 -8.04 5.91 -14.92
C ALA A 414 -7.35 7.28 -15.08
N ARG A 415 -7.96 8.33 -14.50
CA ARG A 415 -7.37 9.68 -14.49
C ARG A 415 -6.08 9.71 -13.69
N GLU A 416 -6.00 8.96 -12.59
CA GLU A 416 -4.79 8.92 -11.77
C GLU A 416 -3.61 8.23 -12.46
N CYS A 417 -3.85 7.15 -13.22
CA CYS A 417 -2.83 6.56 -14.08
C CYS A 417 -2.28 7.60 -15.06
N ALA A 418 -3.17 8.32 -15.76
CA ALA A 418 -2.77 9.38 -16.70
C ALA A 418 -2.00 10.52 -16.00
N GLU A 419 -2.40 10.90 -14.78
CA GLU A 419 -1.66 11.89 -14.01
C GLU A 419 -0.22 11.44 -13.75
N VAL A 420 -0.04 10.22 -13.22
CA VAL A 420 1.29 9.70 -12.90
C VAL A 420 2.17 9.70 -14.16
N LEU A 421 1.64 9.22 -15.29
CA LEU A 421 2.37 9.16 -16.56
C LEU A 421 2.80 10.53 -17.07
N ILE A 422 1.86 11.49 -17.13
CA ILE A 422 2.14 12.85 -17.61
C ILE A 422 3.13 13.56 -16.68
N ARG A 423 2.96 13.41 -15.36
CA ARG A 423 3.84 14.01 -14.36
C ARG A 423 5.26 13.47 -14.50
N TRP A 424 5.42 12.16 -14.63
CA TRP A 424 6.74 11.54 -14.85
C TRP A 424 7.45 12.06 -16.09
N ARG A 425 6.69 12.38 -17.14
CA ARG A 425 7.21 12.86 -18.42
C ARG A 425 7.58 14.34 -18.41
N TYR A 426 6.76 15.20 -17.80
CA TYR A 426 6.83 16.65 -18.02
C TYR A 426 7.13 17.50 -16.78
N GLU A 427 6.94 16.98 -15.57
CA GLU A 427 6.88 17.81 -14.35
C GLU A 427 7.87 17.40 -13.25
N LEU A 428 8.68 16.35 -13.47
CA LEU A 428 9.60 15.83 -12.46
C LEU A 428 11.07 15.98 -12.89
N PRO A 429 11.87 16.78 -12.16
CA PRO A 429 13.33 16.67 -12.20
C PRO A 429 13.78 15.28 -11.76
N ASP A 430 14.95 14.84 -12.26
CA ASP A 430 15.44 13.47 -12.03
C ASP A 430 15.65 13.15 -10.54
N LYS A 431 16.03 14.15 -9.73
CA LYS A 431 16.18 14.00 -8.27
C LYS A 431 14.85 13.72 -7.60
N LEU A 432 13.79 14.45 -7.97
CA LEU A 432 12.44 14.23 -7.46
C LEU A 432 11.86 12.89 -7.95
N ARG A 433 12.06 12.56 -9.22
CA ARG A 433 11.62 11.26 -9.79
C ARG A 433 12.18 10.09 -8.99
N ARG A 434 13.49 10.07 -8.71
CA ARG A 434 14.14 9.02 -7.91
C ARG A 434 13.58 8.92 -6.50
N ALA A 435 13.24 10.05 -5.88
CA ALA A 435 12.63 10.07 -4.56
C ALA A 435 11.19 9.54 -4.56
N LEU A 436 10.37 9.92 -5.55
CA LEU A 436 9.00 9.41 -5.70
C LEU A 436 8.97 7.91 -6.00
N GLU A 437 9.84 7.43 -6.88
CA GLU A 437 9.97 5.99 -7.19
C GLU A 437 10.33 5.17 -5.95
N ARG A 438 11.20 5.70 -5.06
CA ARG A 438 11.53 5.07 -3.76
C ARG A 438 10.37 5.13 -2.77
N SER A 439 9.58 6.19 -2.79
CA SER A 439 8.46 6.41 -1.87
C SER A 439 7.26 5.48 -2.09
N TRP A 440 7.20 4.79 -3.23
CA TRP A 440 6.17 3.79 -3.50
C TRP A 440 6.31 2.50 -2.70
N PHE A 441 7.52 2.19 -2.22
CA PHE A 441 7.83 0.87 -1.66
C PHE A 441 8.37 0.97 -0.24
N ILE A 442 7.98 0.01 0.59
CA ILE A 442 8.51 -0.18 1.94
C ILE A 442 8.97 -1.63 2.06
N ASN A 443 10.23 -1.82 2.45
CA ASN A 443 10.77 -3.15 2.73
C ASN A 443 11.19 -3.23 4.20
N ARG A 444 10.42 -3.97 5.00
CA ARG A 444 10.62 -4.07 6.46
C ARG A 444 11.87 -4.86 6.85
N TRP A 445 12.37 -5.68 5.94
CA TRP A 445 13.39 -6.68 6.22
C TRP A 445 14.70 -6.44 5.46
N GLY A 446 14.73 -5.52 4.49
CA GLY A 446 15.88 -5.36 3.58
C GLY A 446 16.15 -6.61 2.76
N THR A 447 15.10 -7.36 2.41
CA THR A 447 15.22 -8.64 1.69
C THR A 447 14.58 -8.53 0.30
N ALA A 448 15.27 -9.01 -0.73
CA ALA A 448 14.75 -9.00 -2.10
C ALA A 448 13.39 -9.72 -2.20
N GLY A 449 12.47 -9.19 -3.02
CA GLY A 449 11.12 -9.74 -3.19
C GLY A 449 10.18 -9.56 -1.98
N ARG A 450 10.59 -8.81 -0.93
CA ARG A 450 9.79 -8.60 0.29
C ARG A 450 9.30 -7.16 0.46
N SER A 451 9.39 -6.35 -0.59
CA SER A 451 8.84 -5.00 -0.59
C SER A 451 7.30 -5.04 -0.64
N ILE A 452 6.66 -4.06 0.00
CA ILE A 452 5.22 -3.83 -0.06
C ILE A 452 4.97 -2.39 -0.50
N ALA A 453 3.75 -2.11 -1.00
CA ALA A 453 3.32 -0.75 -1.27
C ALA A 453 3.33 0.09 0.02
N SER A 454 3.72 1.36 -0.08
CA SER A 454 3.88 2.21 1.10
C SER A 454 2.58 2.45 1.86
N ASP A 455 1.45 2.62 1.18
CA ASP A 455 0.11 2.74 1.79
C ASP A 455 -0.39 1.45 2.44
N LEU A 456 0.01 0.27 1.94
CA LEU A 456 -0.27 -0.99 2.63
C LEU A 456 0.44 -1.07 3.99
N TYR A 457 1.62 -0.46 4.13
CA TYR A 457 2.28 -0.37 5.43
C TYR A 457 1.44 0.44 6.42
N LEU A 458 0.91 1.59 5.98
CA LEU A 458 0.09 2.45 6.83
C LEU A 458 -1.26 1.78 7.17
N GLU A 459 -1.90 1.09 6.23
CA GLU A 459 -3.15 0.38 6.52
C GLU A 459 -2.94 -0.76 7.55
N GLN A 460 -1.76 -1.38 7.57
CA GLN A 460 -1.41 -2.33 8.62
C GLN A 460 -1.24 -1.64 9.99
N LEU A 461 -0.72 -0.41 10.04
CA LEU A 461 -0.71 0.38 11.28
C LEU A 461 -2.13 0.74 11.71
N ASN A 462 -2.98 1.18 10.77
CA ASN A 462 -4.40 1.50 11.00
C ASN A 462 -5.16 0.29 11.55
N PHE A 463 -4.92 -0.91 11.01
CA PHE A 463 -5.51 -2.15 11.49
C PHE A 463 -5.23 -2.36 12.99
N TRP A 464 -3.99 -2.20 13.44
CA TRP A 464 -3.64 -2.36 14.85
C TRP A 464 -4.29 -1.30 15.74
N VAL A 465 -4.45 -0.07 15.27
CA VAL A 465 -5.20 0.97 16.00
C VAL A 465 -6.67 0.58 16.14
N LYS A 466 -7.32 0.17 15.04
CA LYS A 466 -8.74 -0.21 15.01
C LYS A 466 -9.04 -1.41 15.91
N VAL A 467 -8.26 -2.49 15.81
CA VAL A 467 -8.45 -3.71 16.61
C VAL A 467 -8.33 -3.43 18.11
N ARG A 468 -7.41 -2.55 18.52
CA ARG A 468 -7.17 -2.28 19.94
C ARG A 468 -8.26 -1.45 20.59
N LEU A 469 -8.85 -0.51 19.84
CA LEU A 469 -9.94 0.31 20.36
C LEU A 469 -11.23 -0.49 20.54
N VAL A 470 -11.52 -1.43 19.62
CA VAL A 470 -12.70 -2.31 19.71
C VAL A 470 -12.62 -3.28 20.90
N ILE A 471 -11.43 -3.71 21.32
CA ILE A 471 -11.26 -4.60 22.48
C ILE A 471 -11.39 -3.84 23.81
N LEU A 472 -11.15 -2.51 23.80
CA LEU A 472 -11.19 -1.67 25.01
C LEU A 472 -12.55 -1.00 25.24
N SER A 473 -13.40 -0.94 24.21
CA SER A 473 -14.82 -0.51 24.27
C SER A 473 -15.73 -1.69 24.64
#